data_AF-A0AAU2DJ03-F1
#
_entry.id   AF-A0AAU2DJ03-F1
#
_cell.length_a   1.000
_cell.length_b   1.000
_cell.length_c   1.000
_cell.angle_alpha   90.00
_cell.angle_beta   90.00
_cell.angle_gamma   90.00
#
_symmetry.space_group_name_H-M   'P 1'
#
loop_
_entity.id
_entity.type
_entity.pdbx_description
1 polymer ?
#
loop_
_entity_poly.entity_id
_entity_poly.type
_entity_poly.pdbx_seq_one_letter_code
_entity_poly.pdbx_strand_id
1 'polypeptide(L)'
;MTRRRAATLFVTVLFLLVGVTGQAQAAGYRYWSFWDRDGDRWTYATQGPSTARPSDGDVQGFRFAVSEDSGDATQPRGTADFGTICADSPARDGRKRVALVIDFGTRTDAPSGESPPTRRTACAVVSPDATTAEALASVAKPLRYDTDALLCAIAGYPRTGCGEQVTTGKTPGTTSKEQNPKEKKAADPAGGGPSVGLFAGVAAVAVLGAAAVWQARRRRDGS
;
A
#
# COMPACT_ATOMS: atom_id res chain seq x y z
N MET A 1 -57.12 10.22 -3.89
CA MET A 1 -56.36 8.99 -4.24
C MET A 1 -54.96 9.26 -4.80
N THR A 2 -54.69 10.46 -5.36
CA THR A 2 -53.41 10.88 -5.96
C THR A 2 -52.25 11.07 -4.97
N ARG A 3 -52.49 11.60 -3.76
CA ARG A 3 -51.44 11.75 -2.71
C ARG A 3 -50.91 10.43 -2.15
N ARG A 4 -51.74 9.39 -2.09
CA ARG A 4 -51.33 8.05 -1.62
C ARG A 4 -50.48 7.28 -2.64
N ARG A 5 -50.66 7.56 -3.94
CA ARG A 5 -49.86 6.96 -5.03
C ARG A 5 -48.48 7.61 -5.19
N ALA A 6 -48.37 8.90 -4.92
CA ALA A 6 -47.09 9.62 -4.94
C ALA A 6 -46.16 9.19 -3.78
N ALA A 7 -46.72 8.95 -2.59
CA ALA A 7 -45.97 8.48 -1.44
C ALA A 7 -45.42 7.04 -1.63
N THR A 8 -46.17 6.15 -2.27
CA THR A 8 -45.71 4.78 -2.56
C THR A 8 -44.62 4.75 -3.63
N LEU A 9 -44.72 5.58 -4.68
CA LEU A 9 -43.69 5.70 -5.72
C LEU A 9 -42.37 6.26 -5.19
N PHE A 10 -42.42 7.18 -4.21
CA PHE A 10 -41.22 7.75 -3.60
C PHE A 10 -40.49 6.74 -2.71
N VAL A 11 -41.23 5.86 -2.01
CA VAL A 11 -40.66 4.81 -1.16
C VAL A 11 -40.01 3.69 -1.99
N THR A 12 -40.57 3.31 -3.14
CA THR A 12 -39.94 2.31 -4.02
C THR A 12 -38.68 2.81 -4.71
N VAL A 13 -38.63 4.09 -5.12
CA VAL A 13 -37.42 4.70 -5.69
C VAL A 13 -36.32 4.84 -4.63
N LEU A 14 -36.68 5.17 -3.39
CA LEU A 14 -35.72 5.26 -2.29
C LEU A 14 -35.15 3.87 -1.91
N PHE A 15 -35.95 2.80 -1.98
CA PHE A 15 -35.46 1.43 -1.72
C PHE A 15 -34.55 0.89 -2.83
N LEU A 16 -34.73 1.30 -4.10
CA LEU A 16 -33.86 0.90 -5.22
C LEU A 16 -32.48 1.57 -5.19
N LEU A 17 -32.34 2.72 -4.52
CA LEU A 17 -31.06 3.43 -4.38
C LEU A 17 -30.16 2.90 -3.26
N VAL A 18 -30.68 2.09 -2.34
CA VAL A 18 -29.90 1.50 -1.22
C VAL A 18 -29.24 0.16 -1.62
N GLY A 19 -29.58 -0.39 -2.80
CA GLY A 19 -29.14 -1.72 -3.23
C GLY A 19 -27.74 -1.85 -3.82
N VAL A 20 -26.97 -0.76 -3.96
CA VAL A 20 -25.59 -0.81 -4.49
C VAL A 20 -24.61 -0.36 -3.42
N THR A 21 -24.59 -1.05 -2.29
CA THR A 21 -23.38 -1.09 -1.46
C THR A 21 -22.38 -2.01 -2.16
N GLY A 22 -21.71 -1.50 -3.18
CA GLY A 22 -20.50 -2.16 -3.67
C GLY A 22 -19.57 -2.28 -2.48
N GLN A 23 -19.31 -3.50 -2.01
CA GLN A 23 -18.30 -3.71 -0.99
C GLN A 23 -17.00 -3.17 -1.57
N ALA A 24 -16.48 -2.06 -1.01
CA ALA A 24 -15.13 -1.63 -1.28
C ALA A 24 -14.23 -2.80 -0.85
N GLN A 25 -13.76 -3.57 -1.81
CA GLN A 25 -12.77 -4.60 -1.55
C GLN A 25 -11.52 -3.83 -1.11
N ALA A 26 -11.13 -3.97 0.15
CA ALA A 26 -9.97 -3.28 0.69
C ALA A 26 -8.73 -3.82 -0.03
N ALA A 27 -8.24 -3.06 -0.99
CA ALA A 27 -7.13 -3.51 -1.80
C ALA A 27 -5.87 -3.51 -0.93
N GLY A 28 -5.30 -4.69 -0.69
CA GLY A 28 -4.04 -4.81 0.02
C GLY A 28 -2.88 -4.43 -0.88
N TYR A 29 -1.76 -3.99 -0.32
CA TYR A 29 -0.52 -3.78 -1.05
C TYR A 29 0.54 -4.75 -0.54
N ARG A 30 1.32 -5.34 -1.46
CA ARG A 30 2.44 -6.22 -1.10
C ARG A 30 3.75 -5.44 -1.12
N TYR A 31 4.33 -5.17 0.05
CA TYR A 31 5.51 -4.32 0.15
C TYR A 31 6.40 -4.67 1.35
N TRP A 32 7.60 -4.08 1.38
CA TRP A 32 8.48 -4.07 2.55
C TRP A 32 8.11 -2.91 3.49
N SER A 33 7.51 -3.25 4.63
CA SER A 33 7.29 -2.31 5.72
C SER A 33 8.56 -2.12 6.56
N PHE A 34 8.71 -0.93 7.15
CA PHE A 34 9.88 -0.52 7.91
C PHE A 34 9.49 -0.12 9.34
N TRP A 35 10.25 -0.59 10.33
CA TRP A 35 9.88 -0.55 11.74
C TRP A 35 11.05 -0.20 12.63
N ASP A 36 10.81 0.69 13.59
CA ASP A 36 11.71 0.95 14.72
C ASP A 36 11.35 0.02 15.89
N ARG A 37 12.34 -0.50 16.60
CA ARG A 37 12.12 -1.25 17.85
C ARG A 37 12.27 -0.31 19.05
N ASP A 38 11.24 -0.23 19.88
CA ASP A 38 11.26 0.45 21.18
C ASP A 38 11.06 -0.60 22.29
N GLY A 39 12.16 -0.97 22.96
CA GLY A 39 12.21 -2.13 23.86
C GLY A 39 11.76 -3.41 23.15
N ASP A 40 10.63 -3.96 23.57
CA ASP A 40 10.05 -5.17 22.97
C ASP A 40 8.96 -4.91 21.92
N ARG A 41 8.65 -3.64 21.65
CA ARG A 41 7.55 -3.25 20.75
C ARG A 41 8.10 -2.78 19.41
N TRP A 42 7.41 -3.16 18.34
CA TRP A 42 7.61 -2.53 17.04
C TRP A 42 6.73 -1.29 16.91
N THR A 43 7.32 -0.23 16.36
CA THR A 43 6.62 0.98 15.96
C THR A 43 6.84 1.18 14.48
N TYR A 44 5.77 1.44 13.72
CA TYR A 44 5.90 1.70 12.30
C TYR A 44 6.75 2.96 12.10
N ALA A 45 7.80 2.87 11.27
CA ALA A 45 8.74 3.95 11.11
C ALA A 45 8.09 5.17 10.44
N THR A 46 8.32 6.35 10.99
CA THR A 46 7.80 7.62 10.44
C THR A 46 8.72 8.22 9.37
N GLN A 47 9.94 7.69 9.25
CA GLN A 47 10.93 8.06 8.24
C GLN A 47 11.29 6.85 7.38
N GLY A 48 11.63 7.09 6.12
CA GLY A 48 12.11 6.03 5.23
C GLY A 48 13.52 5.53 5.60
N PRO A 49 13.89 4.29 5.22
CA PRO A 49 15.22 3.73 5.51
C PRO A 49 16.40 4.56 5.01
N SER A 50 16.21 5.30 3.92
CA SER A 50 17.23 6.18 3.31
C SER A 50 17.42 7.51 4.04
N THR A 51 16.60 7.79 5.07
CA THR A 51 16.66 9.02 5.87
C THR A 51 16.91 8.72 7.34
N ALA A 52 16.29 7.66 7.86
CA ALA A 52 16.43 7.24 9.25
C ALA A 52 17.89 6.93 9.59
N ARG A 53 18.42 7.57 10.64
CA ARG A 53 19.78 7.39 11.16
C ARG A 53 19.73 6.85 12.59
N PRO A 54 19.63 5.53 12.78
CA PRO A 54 19.61 4.93 14.12
C PRO A 54 20.93 5.13 14.88
N SER A 55 20.87 5.06 16.20
CA SER A 55 22.01 5.08 17.11
C SER A 55 22.73 3.72 17.16
N ASP A 56 23.92 3.67 17.75
CA ASP A 56 24.53 2.38 18.14
C ASP A 56 23.62 1.69 19.15
N GLY A 57 23.33 0.41 18.95
CA GLY A 57 22.42 -0.33 19.84
C GLY A 57 20.99 -0.46 19.33
N ASP A 58 20.59 0.31 18.33
CA ASP A 58 19.22 0.28 17.83
C ASP A 58 18.92 -0.99 17.04
N VAL A 59 17.66 -1.43 17.12
CA VAL A 59 17.14 -2.55 16.32
C VAL A 59 16.14 -1.99 15.30
N GLN A 60 16.37 -2.33 14.03
CA GLN A 60 15.57 -1.90 12.89
C GLN A 60 14.96 -3.13 12.19
N GLY A 61 13.70 -3.02 11.77
CA GLY A 61 12.91 -4.13 11.26
C GLY A 61 12.42 -3.91 9.83
N PHE A 62 12.57 -4.93 8.98
CA PHE A 62 12.00 -4.99 7.65
C PHE A 62 11.06 -6.19 7.55
N ARG A 63 9.80 -5.96 7.16
CA ARG A 63 8.80 -7.01 7.05
C ARG A 63 8.08 -6.96 5.71
N PHE A 64 8.26 -8.01 4.91
CA PHE A 64 7.53 -8.19 3.67
C PHE A 64 6.17 -8.84 3.95
N ALA A 65 5.09 -8.15 3.58
CA ALA A 65 3.73 -8.64 3.80
C ALA A 65 2.74 -8.02 2.81
N VAL A 66 1.54 -8.57 2.77
CA VAL A 66 0.37 -7.86 2.25
C VAL A 66 -0.27 -7.07 3.40
N SER A 67 -0.46 -5.76 3.23
CA SER A 67 -1.15 -4.92 4.22
C SER A 67 -1.98 -3.85 3.52
N GLU A 68 -3.13 -3.50 4.09
CA GLU A 68 -4.05 -2.51 3.51
C GLU A 68 -3.46 -1.11 3.57
N ASP A 69 -2.97 -0.71 4.74
CA ASP A 69 -2.26 0.53 4.97
C ASP A 69 -1.21 0.38 6.09
N SER A 70 -0.62 1.50 6.54
CA SER A 70 0.38 1.53 7.59
C SER A 70 -0.18 1.27 9.00
N GLY A 71 -1.47 1.52 9.24
CA GLY A 71 -2.14 1.26 10.52
C GLY A 71 -2.34 -0.24 10.77
N ASP A 72 -2.60 -1.00 9.70
CA ASP A 72 -2.77 -2.45 9.72
C ASP A 72 -1.54 -3.22 9.20
N ALA A 73 -0.39 -2.54 9.11
CA ALA A 73 0.83 -3.15 8.62
C ALA A 73 1.29 -4.30 9.54
N THR A 74 1.63 -5.43 8.93
CA THR A 74 2.12 -6.58 9.69
C THR A 74 3.53 -6.29 10.21
N GLN A 75 3.73 -6.36 11.53
CA GLN A 75 5.03 -6.15 12.17
C GLN A 75 6.02 -7.31 11.95
N PRO A 76 7.34 -7.07 12.05
CA PRO A 76 8.36 -8.11 11.96
C PRO A 76 8.19 -9.17 13.06
N ARG A 77 8.34 -10.44 12.69
CA ARG A 77 8.23 -11.56 13.65
C ARG A 77 9.55 -11.80 14.36
N GLY A 78 9.49 -12.32 15.59
CA GLY A 78 10.66 -12.67 16.40
C GLY A 78 10.94 -11.65 17.51
N THR A 79 11.81 -12.05 18.45
CA THR A 79 12.04 -11.33 19.71
C THR A 79 13.52 -11.05 19.98
N ALA A 80 14.42 -11.36 19.04
CA ALA A 80 15.84 -11.13 19.24
C ALA A 80 16.10 -9.62 19.36
N ASP A 81 16.77 -9.24 20.45
CA ASP A 81 17.16 -7.87 20.74
C ASP A 81 18.57 -7.57 20.19
N PHE A 82 19.03 -6.33 20.40
CA PHE A 82 20.37 -5.91 19.98
C PHE A 82 21.47 -6.79 20.58
N GLY A 83 21.39 -7.08 21.89
CA GLY A 83 22.40 -7.88 22.59
C GLY A 83 22.55 -9.27 21.98
N THR A 84 21.43 -9.87 21.56
CA THR A 84 21.39 -11.17 20.89
C THR A 84 21.92 -11.07 19.45
N ILE A 85 21.46 -10.09 18.66
CA ILE A 85 21.80 -9.99 17.24
C ILE A 85 23.27 -9.59 17.02
N CYS A 86 23.80 -8.72 17.90
CA CYS A 86 25.14 -8.16 17.81
C CYS A 86 26.11 -8.75 18.84
N ALA A 87 25.81 -9.89 19.46
CA ALA A 87 26.62 -10.52 20.51
C ALA A 87 28.11 -10.67 20.11
N ASP A 88 28.36 -11.10 18.86
CA ASP A 88 29.71 -11.33 18.33
C ASP A 88 30.33 -10.10 17.66
N SER A 89 29.68 -8.94 17.77
CA SER A 89 30.12 -7.67 17.16
C SER A 89 30.52 -6.68 18.25
N PRO A 90 31.79 -6.69 18.69
CA PRO A 90 32.28 -5.75 19.69
C PRO A 90 32.19 -4.31 19.16
N ALA A 91 32.00 -3.37 20.08
CA ALA A 91 32.05 -1.94 19.76
C ALA A 91 33.43 -1.58 19.17
N ARG A 92 33.44 -0.63 18.23
CA ARG A 92 34.65 -0.13 17.59
C ARG A 92 34.58 1.38 17.49
N ASP A 93 35.67 2.06 17.77
CA ASP A 93 35.74 3.52 17.69
C ASP A 93 35.37 4.01 16.29
N GLY A 94 34.59 5.09 16.25
CA GLY A 94 34.12 5.68 14.99
C GLY A 94 33.15 4.82 14.20
N ARG A 95 32.57 3.76 14.79
CA ARG A 95 31.53 2.92 14.17
C ARG A 95 30.32 2.80 15.08
N LYS A 96 29.16 2.57 14.47
CA LYS A 96 27.96 2.12 15.17
C LYS A 96 27.53 0.75 14.66
N ARG A 97 26.80 0.04 15.51
CA ARG A 97 26.17 -1.26 15.25
C ARG A 97 24.67 -1.05 15.23
N VAL A 98 24.06 -1.49 14.14
CA VAL A 98 22.60 -1.49 13.98
C VAL A 98 22.18 -2.93 13.81
N ALA A 99 21.34 -3.41 14.70
CA ALA A 99 20.77 -4.75 14.60
C ALA A 99 19.59 -4.71 13.62
N LEU A 100 19.57 -5.65 12.67
CA LEU A 100 18.55 -5.72 11.63
C LEU A 100 17.77 -7.02 11.75
N VAL A 101 16.45 -6.91 11.81
CA VAL A 101 15.52 -8.03 11.66
C VAL A 101 14.98 -8.00 10.24
N ILE A 102 15.32 -9.00 9.44
CA ILE A 102 14.89 -9.11 8.03
C ILE A 102 13.89 -10.26 7.92
N ASP A 103 12.61 -9.89 7.88
CA ASP A 103 11.50 -10.81 7.81
C ASP A 103 10.88 -10.84 6.41
N PHE A 104 11.28 -11.83 5.62
CA PHE A 104 10.90 -12.01 4.22
C PHE A 104 9.43 -12.37 3.95
N GLY A 105 8.57 -12.45 4.97
CA GLY A 105 7.19 -12.88 4.74
C GLY A 105 6.92 -14.33 5.13
N THR A 106 5.66 -14.68 5.00
CA THR A 106 5.18 -16.06 4.95
C THR A 106 4.91 -16.45 3.51
N ARG A 107 4.59 -17.73 3.27
CA ARG A 107 4.16 -18.18 1.95
C ARG A 107 2.89 -17.45 1.47
N THR A 108 2.02 -17.02 2.37
CA THR A 108 0.80 -16.26 2.04
C THR A 108 1.13 -14.86 1.53
N ASP A 109 2.24 -14.28 1.99
CA ASP A 109 2.69 -12.95 1.57
C ASP A 109 3.40 -12.97 0.20
N ALA A 110 3.89 -14.14 -0.22
CA ALA A 110 4.76 -14.26 -1.37
C ALA A 110 4.05 -13.98 -2.70
N PRO A 111 4.76 -13.40 -3.69
CA PRO A 111 4.30 -13.42 -5.06
C PRO A 111 4.08 -14.85 -5.57
N SER A 112 3.20 -15.00 -6.55
CA SER A 112 2.89 -16.31 -7.13
C SER A 112 4.14 -16.99 -7.67
N GLY A 113 4.36 -18.26 -7.31
CA GLY A 113 5.51 -19.05 -7.75
C GLY A 113 6.82 -18.71 -7.03
N GLU A 114 6.81 -17.84 -6.02
CA GLU A 114 7.96 -17.55 -5.17
C GLU A 114 7.80 -18.20 -3.78
N SER A 115 8.92 -18.42 -3.10
CA SER A 115 8.93 -18.84 -1.70
C SER A 115 9.87 -17.92 -0.92
N PRO A 116 9.41 -17.34 0.20
CA PRO A 116 10.23 -16.40 0.96
C PRO A 116 11.42 -17.13 1.59
N PRO A 117 12.61 -16.52 1.59
CA PRO A 117 13.70 -16.98 2.43
C PRO A 117 13.30 -17.04 3.92
N THR A 118 14.03 -17.81 4.70
CA THR A 118 13.85 -17.81 6.15
C THR A 118 14.17 -16.42 6.71
N ARG A 119 13.35 -15.94 7.65
CA ARG A 119 13.66 -14.75 8.45
C ARG A 119 15.06 -14.88 9.03
N ARG A 120 15.84 -13.80 8.97
CA ARG A 120 17.17 -13.77 9.59
C ARG A 120 17.43 -12.43 10.25
N THR A 121 18.41 -12.43 11.15
CA THR A 121 18.95 -11.22 11.77
C THR A 121 20.38 -10.98 11.32
N ALA A 122 20.83 -9.74 11.39
CA ALA A 122 22.21 -9.38 11.09
C ALA A 122 22.63 -8.14 11.89
N CYS A 123 23.89 -8.10 12.30
CA CYS A 123 24.49 -6.91 12.90
C CYS A 123 25.27 -6.13 11.83
N ALA A 124 24.82 -4.91 11.52
CA ALA A 124 25.52 -4.02 10.60
C ALA A 124 26.47 -3.10 11.37
N VAL A 125 27.77 -3.17 11.08
CA VAL A 125 28.78 -2.25 11.64
C VAL A 125 29.07 -1.18 10.60
N VAL A 126 28.62 0.05 10.80
CA VAL A 126 28.61 1.14 9.80
C VAL A 126 29.17 2.46 10.35
N SER A 127 29.27 3.49 9.50
CA SER A 127 29.68 4.83 9.95
C SER A 127 28.63 5.44 10.90
N PRO A 128 29.02 6.38 11.77
CA PRO A 128 28.09 6.96 12.74
C PRO A 128 26.89 7.69 12.10
N ASP A 129 27.09 8.26 10.92
CA ASP A 129 26.10 9.00 10.14
C ASP A 129 25.28 8.14 9.16
N ALA A 130 25.58 6.85 9.08
CA ALA A 130 24.92 5.93 8.16
C ALA A 130 23.41 5.83 8.41
N THR A 131 22.67 5.76 7.32
CA THR A 131 21.23 5.50 7.28
C THR A 131 20.91 4.02 7.47
N THR A 132 19.66 3.70 7.78
CA THR A 132 19.22 2.29 7.85
C THR A 132 19.34 1.58 6.51
N ALA A 133 19.15 2.27 5.38
CA ALA A 133 19.37 1.71 4.05
C ALA A 133 20.83 1.31 3.83
N GLU A 134 21.79 2.13 4.27
CA GLU A 134 23.22 1.80 4.19
C GLU A 134 23.59 0.64 5.12
N ALA A 135 23.03 0.62 6.33
CA ALA A 135 23.17 -0.51 7.26
C ALA A 135 22.64 -1.82 6.64
N LEU A 136 21.43 -1.80 6.08
CA LEU A 136 20.82 -2.95 5.41
C LEU A 136 21.66 -3.40 4.21
N ALA A 137 22.10 -2.46 3.38
CA ALA A 137 22.94 -2.75 2.22
C ALA A 137 24.29 -3.38 2.59
N SER A 138 24.81 -3.12 3.79
CA SER A 138 26.05 -3.75 4.26
C SER A 138 25.92 -5.26 4.55
N VAL A 139 24.70 -5.76 4.80
CA VAL A 139 24.45 -7.15 5.24
C VAL A 139 23.45 -7.94 4.39
N ALA A 140 22.73 -7.29 3.47
CA ALA A 140 21.59 -7.90 2.77
C ALA A 140 21.44 -7.50 1.29
N LYS A 141 22.55 -7.34 0.58
CA LYS A 141 22.56 -7.13 -0.88
C LYS A 141 22.12 -8.37 -1.67
N PRO A 142 21.59 -8.21 -2.91
CA PRO A 142 21.29 -6.93 -3.55
C PRO A 142 20.00 -6.30 -3.00
N LEU A 143 19.97 -4.97 -2.93
CA LEU A 143 18.74 -4.20 -2.71
C LEU A 143 18.21 -3.70 -4.05
N ARG A 144 16.89 -3.70 -4.23
CA ARG A 144 16.23 -3.09 -5.39
C ARG A 144 15.27 -2.02 -4.91
N TYR A 145 15.31 -0.86 -5.55
CA TYR A 145 14.39 0.25 -5.34
C TYR A 145 13.70 0.60 -6.65
N ASP A 146 12.51 1.20 -6.56
CA ASP A 146 11.87 1.83 -7.71
C ASP A 146 12.29 3.30 -7.84
N THR A 147 11.64 4.03 -8.76
CA THR A 147 11.92 5.43 -9.03
C THR A 147 11.50 6.37 -7.89
N ASP A 148 10.58 5.93 -7.02
CA ASP A 148 10.09 6.69 -5.87
C ASP A 148 10.85 6.34 -4.58
N ALA A 149 11.96 5.62 -4.72
CA ALA A 149 12.81 5.13 -3.64
C ALA A 149 12.10 4.16 -2.68
N LEU A 150 11.03 3.49 -3.13
CA LEU A 150 10.42 2.38 -2.40
C LEU A 150 11.36 1.17 -2.43
N LEU A 151 11.59 0.55 -1.27
CA LEU A 151 12.38 -0.69 -1.18
C LEU A 151 11.57 -1.86 -1.74
N CYS A 152 11.92 -2.30 -2.94
CA CYS A 152 11.24 -3.38 -3.64
C CYS A 152 11.76 -4.77 -3.26
N ALA A 153 13.07 -4.91 -3.03
CA ALA A 153 13.67 -6.21 -2.73
C ALA A 153 14.86 -6.11 -1.79
N ILE A 154 15.00 -7.12 -0.93
CA ILE A 154 16.15 -7.34 -0.06
C ILE A 154 16.74 -8.71 -0.42
N ALA A 155 18.06 -8.80 -0.58
CA ALA A 155 18.74 -10.03 -0.98
C ALA A 155 18.09 -10.74 -2.19
N GLY A 156 17.57 -9.96 -3.15
CA GLY A 156 16.88 -10.46 -4.34
C GLY A 156 15.45 -10.96 -4.15
N TYR A 157 14.85 -10.79 -2.97
CA TYR A 157 13.45 -11.17 -2.70
C TYR A 157 12.55 -9.95 -2.41
N PRO A 158 11.33 -9.89 -2.99
CA PRO A 158 10.87 -10.75 -4.08
C PRO A 158 11.68 -10.51 -5.37
N ARG A 159 11.71 -11.51 -6.27
CA ARG A 159 12.45 -11.39 -7.53
C ARG A 159 11.83 -10.31 -8.42
N THR A 160 10.52 -10.21 -8.41
CA THR A 160 9.74 -9.23 -9.18
C THR A 160 8.75 -8.48 -8.28
N GLY A 161 8.28 -7.34 -8.77
CA GLY A 161 7.28 -6.54 -8.07
C GLY A 161 7.83 -5.44 -7.19
N CYS A 162 6.98 -4.50 -6.79
CA CYS A 162 7.34 -3.39 -5.91
C CYS A 162 6.08 -2.65 -5.44
N GLY A 163 5.38 -3.20 -4.45
CA GLY A 163 4.18 -2.54 -3.92
C GLY A 163 2.92 -2.80 -4.73
N GLU A 164 2.79 -3.94 -5.42
CA GLU A 164 1.58 -4.20 -6.20
C GLU A 164 0.34 -4.31 -5.32
N GLN A 165 -0.76 -3.76 -5.84
CA GLN A 165 -2.07 -3.95 -5.27
C GLN A 165 -2.53 -5.40 -5.47
N VAL A 166 -3.03 -6.02 -4.41
CA VAL A 166 -3.58 -7.36 -4.39
C VAL A 166 -5.05 -7.28 -4.01
N THR A 167 -5.89 -7.94 -4.80
CA THR A 167 -7.28 -8.12 -4.45
C THR A 167 -7.38 -9.16 -3.34
N THR A 168 -7.70 -8.72 -2.12
CA THR A 168 -8.01 -9.58 -0.97
C THR A 168 -9.43 -10.13 -1.11
N GLY A 169 -9.67 -10.90 -2.18
CA GLY A 169 -11.01 -11.39 -2.49
C GLY A 169 -11.05 -12.38 -3.65
N LYS A 170 -11.18 -13.66 -3.31
CA LYS A 170 -11.53 -14.84 -4.13
C LYS A 170 -10.39 -15.61 -4.84
N THR A 171 -10.50 -16.93 -4.68
CA THR A 171 -9.78 -18.10 -5.22
C THR A 171 -9.05 -17.93 -6.56
N PRO A 172 -7.86 -18.57 -6.77
CA PRO A 172 -7.09 -18.43 -8.00
C PRO A 172 -7.83 -18.98 -9.21
N GLY A 173 -8.06 -18.14 -10.21
CA GLY A 173 -8.69 -18.51 -11.47
C GLY A 173 -8.37 -17.52 -12.58
N THR A 174 -7.49 -17.94 -13.48
CA THR A 174 -7.33 -17.49 -14.86
C THR A 174 -6.51 -16.22 -15.11
N THR A 175 -5.24 -16.49 -15.42
CA THR A 175 -4.32 -15.74 -16.27
C THR A 175 -5.00 -15.00 -17.43
N SER A 176 -4.82 -13.68 -17.49
CA SER A 176 -4.93 -12.93 -18.74
C SER A 176 -3.55 -12.88 -19.40
N LYS A 177 -3.32 -13.82 -20.32
CA LYS A 177 -2.24 -13.73 -21.30
C LYS A 177 -2.51 -12.55 -22.22
N GLU A 178 -1.51 -11.71 -22.32
CA GLU A 178 -1.32 -10.71 -23.37
C GLU A 178 -1.31 -11.40 -24.75
N GLN A 179 -2.28 -11.05 -25.60
CA GLN A 179 -2.22 -11.31 -27.03
C GLN A 179 -2.67 -10.07 -27.79
N ASN A 180 -1.70 -9.48 -28.47
CA ASN A 180 -1.83 -8.43 -29.46
C ASN A 180 -2.43 -9.01 -30.76
N PRO A 181 -3.33 -8.31 -31.46
CA PRO A 181 -3.34 -8.42 -32.92
C PRO A 181 -3.43 -7.09 -33.66
N LYS A 182 -2.66 -7.05 -34.76
CA LYS A 182 -2.57 -5.99 -35.78
C LYS A 182 -3.91 -5.66 -36.46
N GLU A 183 -4.02 -4.38 -36.85
CA GLU A 183 -5.05 -3.71 -37.65
C GLU A 183 -5.54 -4.43 -38.91
N LYS A 184 -6.84 -4.28 -39.22
CA LYS A 184 -7.37 -3.75 -40.51
C LYS A 184 -8.72 -3.02 -40.31
N LYS A 185 -8.81 -1.81 -40.86
CA LYS A 185 -9.94 -0.84 -40.84
C LYS A 185 -11.15 -1.27 -41.71
N ALA A 186 -12.37 -0.89 -41.28
CA ALA A 186 -13.31 -0.07 -42.07
C ALA A 186 -14.58 0.37 -41.27
N ALA A 187 -14.90 1.68 -41.38
CA ALA A 187 -16.19 2.40 -41.22
C ALA A 187 -16.83 2.67 -39.81
N ASP A 188 -17.13 3.97 -39.59
CA ASP A 188 -17.64 4.71 -38.40
C ASP A 188 -19.10 4.42 -37.96
N PRO A 189 -19.70 5.04 -36.90
CA PRO A 189 -19.17 5.86 -35.80
C PRO A 189 -19.55 5.37 -34.37
N ALA A 190 -18.83 5.90 -33.37
CA ALA A 190 -19.23 6.13 -31.96
C ALA A 190 -19.98 5.03 -31.19
N GLY A 191 -19.25 4.33 -30.31
CA GLY A 191 -19.81 3.46 -29.28
C GLY A 191 -18.88 3.30 -28.09
N GLY A 192 -18.57 4.42 -27.42
CA GLY A 192 -17.82 4.42 -26.16
C GLY A 192 -18.59 3.65 -25.08
N GLY A 193 -17.93 2.69 -24.45
CA GLY A 193 -18.51 1.90 -23.35
C GLY A 193 -18.96 2.78 -22.17
N PRO A 194 -19.87 2.29 -21.29
CA PRO A 194 -20.60 3.14 -20.36
C PRO A 194 -19.68 3.65 -19.24
N SER A 195 -19.08 4.82 -19.41
CA SER A 195 -18.47 5.58 -18.31
C SER A 195 -19.57 6.27 -17.49
N VAL A 196 -20.38 5.44 -16.82
CA VAL A 196 -21.42 5.87 -15.87
C VAL A 196 -20.88 6.82 -14.79
N GLY A 197 -19.58 6.71 -14.45
CA GLY A 197 -18.92 7.60 -13.49
C GLY A 197 -18.74 9.05 -13.99
N LEU A 198 -18.51 9.25 -15.29
CA LEU A 198 -18.30 10.61 -15.83
C LEU A 198 -19.62 11.37 -15.94
N PHE A 199 -20.69 10.69 -16.37
CA PHE A 199 -22.02 11.30 -16.45
C PHE A 199 -22.63 11.58 -15.08
N ALA A 200 -22.40 10.70 -14.09
CA ALA A 200 -22.81 10.94 -12.70
C ALA A 200 -22.09 12.16 -12.10
N GLY A 201 -20.78 12.33 -12.37
CA GLY A 201 -20.01 13.49 -11.93
C GLY A 201 -20.50 14.81 -12.54
N VAL A 202 -20.74 14.84 -13.85
CA VAL A 202 -21.25 16.05 -14.54
C VAL A 202 -22.65 16.43 -14.07
N ALA A 203 -23.53 15.45 -13.86
CA ALA A 203 -24.88 15.69 -13.34
C ALA A 203 -24.83 16.29 -11.91
N ALA A 204 -23.95 15.79 -11.04
CA ALA A 204 -23.80 16.32 -9.69
C ALA A 204 -23.31 17.78 -9.69
N VAL A 205 -22.33 18.12 -10.53
CA VAL A 205 -21.83 19.50 -10.65
C VAL A 205 -22.90 20.44 -11.21
N ALA A 206 -23.69 20.00 -12.18
CA ALA A 206 -24.79 20.81 -12.74
C ALA A 206 -25.88 21.10 -11.70
N VAL A 207 -26.25 20.12 -10.87
CA VAL A 207 -27.23 20.30 -9.78
C VAL A 207 -26.71 21.27 -8.73
N LEU A 208 -25.45 21.15 -8.32
CA LEU A 208 -24.83 22.08 -7.36
C LEU A 208 -24.74 23.50 -7.92
N GLY A 209 -24.40 23.66 -9.20
CA GLY A 209 -24.40 24.95 -9.90
C GLY A 209 -25.79 25.59 -9.95
N ALA A 210 -26.83 24.81 -10.26
CA ALA A 210 -28.21 25.30 -10.29
C ALA A 210 -28.70 25.72 -8.90
N ALA A 211 -28.35 24.96 -7.85
CA ALA A 211 -28.68 25.29 -6.46
C ALA A 211 -28.01 26.60 -6.00
N ALA A 212 -26.73 26.80 -6.37
CA ALA A 212 -26.00 28.02 -6.05
C ALA A 212 -26.61 29.26 -6.74
N VAL A 213 -27.00 29.14 -8.01
CA VAL A 213 -27.67 30.22 -8.75
C VAL A 213 -29.03 30.55 -8.14
N TRP A 214 -29.81 29.54 -7.77
CA TRP A 214 -31.12 29.75 -7.13
C TRP A 214 -30.98 30.41 -5.76
N GLN A 215 -29.99 30.01 -4.96
CA GLN A 215 -29.72 30.61 -3.66
C GLN A 215 -29.21 32.06 -3.79
N ALA A 216 -28.44 32.37 -4.83
CA ALA A 216 -28.00 33.73 -5.13
C ALA A 216 -29.15 34.65 -5.59
N ARG A 217 -30.14 34.13 -6.33
CA ARG A 217 -31.33 34.91 -6.73
C ARG A 217 -32.22 35.22 -5.53
N ARG A 218 -32.46 34.25 -4.64
CA ARG A 218 -33.19 34.50 -3.39
C ARG A 218 -32.57 35.56 -2.48
N ARG A 219 -31.24 35.72 -2.51
CA ARG A 219 -30.54 36.73 -1.70
C ARG A 219 -30.62 38.14 -2.29
N ARG A 220 -30.95 38.29 -3.58
CA ARG A 220 -31.13 39.59 -4.23
C ARG A 220 -32.55 40.13 -4.12
N ASP A 221 -33.54 39.26 -3.93
CA ASP A 221 -34.95 39.66 -3.78
C ASP A 221 -35.34 39.99 -2.33
N GLY A 222 -34.34 40.11 -1.44
CA GLY A 222 -34.49 40.42 -0.02
C GLY A 222 -33.67 41.63 0.47
N SER A 223 -33.24 42.51 -0.45
CA SER A 223 -32.65 43.82 -0.13
C SER A 223 -33.35 44.92 -0.91
#